data_AF-D6R9S6-F1
#
_entry.id   AF-D6R9S6-F1
#
_cell.length_a   1.000
_cell.length_b   1.000
_cell.length_c   1.000
_cell.angle_alpha   90.00
_cell.angle_beta   90.00
_cell.angle_gamma   90.00
#
_symmetry.space_group_name_H-M   'P 1'
#
loop_
_entity.id
_entity.type
_entity.pdbx_description
1 polymer ?
#
loop_
_entity_poly.entity_id
_entity_poly.type
_entity_poly.pdbx_seq_one_letter_code
_entity_poly.pdbx_strand_id
1 'polypeptide(L)'
;MAAIGRGRSLKNLRVREPSDNLREILQNVARLQGVSNMRKLGHLNNFTKLLCDIGHSEEKLGFHYEDIIICLRLALLNEAKEVRAAGLRALRYLIQDSSILQKVLKLKVDYLIARCIDIQQSNEVERTQALRLVRKMITVNASLFPSSVTNSLIAVGNDGLQERDRMVRACIAIICELALQNPEVVALRGGLNTILKNVIDCQLSRINEALITTILHLLNHPKT
;
A
#
# COMPACT_ATOMS: atom_id res chain seq x y z
N MET A 1 1.53 31.14 -23.44
CA MET A 1 2.67 31.25 -22.49
C MET A 1 2.24 30.75 -21.11
N ALA A 2 2.24 29.43 -20.92
CA ALA A 2 1.83 28.80 -19.67
C ALA A 2 2.96 28.78 -18.64
N ALA A 3 2.78 29.48 -17.53
CA ALA A 3 3.73 29.52 -16.43
C ALA A 3 3.72 28.19 -15.66
N ILE A 4 4.77 27.41 -15.94
CA ILE A 4 5.40 26.34 -15.16
C ILE A 4 4.94 26.29 -13.69
N GLY A 5 4.23 25.22 -13.34
CA GLY A 5 3.96 24.83 -11.96
C GLY A 5 5.26 24.47 -11.23
N ARG A 6 5.87 25.45 -10.55
CA ARG A 6 6.94 25.17 -9.59
C ARG A 6 6.29 24.72 -8.27
N GLY A 7 6.29 23.40 -8.05
CA GLY A 7 6.27 22.89 -6.68
C GLY A 7 7.37 23.58 -5.88
N ARG A 8 7.08 24.01 -4.65
CA ARG A 8 8.05 24.72 -3.79
C ARG A 8 9.38 23.94 -3.75
N SER A 9 10.48 24.64 -4.02
CA SER A 9 11.84 24.09 -4.05
C SER A 9 12.24 23.52 -2.69
N LEU A 10 13.02 22.42 -2.70
CA LEU A 10 13.60 21.73 -1.54
C LEU A 10 14.24 22.68 -0.52
N LYS A 11 14.74 23.84 -0.97
CA LYS A 11 15.35 24.86 -0.10
C LYS A 11 14.37 25.42 0.94
N ASN A 12 13.08 25.54 0.63
CA ASN A 12 12.11 26.14 1.56
C ASN A 12 11.61 25.18 2.64
N LEU A 13 11.69 23.86 2.40
CA LEU A 13 11.38 22.84 3.43
C LEU A 13 12.39 22.87 4.59
N ARG A 14 13.61 23.34 4.35
CA ARG A 14 14.67 23.39 5.39
C ARG A 14 14.65 24.65 6.26
N VAL A 15 13.86 25.66 5.90
CA VAL A 15 13.90 26.99 6.55
C VAL A 15 12.88 27.10 7.70
N ARG A 16 11.86 26.24 7.71
CA ARG A 16 10.80 26.21 8.73
C ARG A 16 10.94 24.98 9.63
N GLU A 17 10.37 25.07 10.83
CA GLU A 17 10.26 23.92 11.71
C GLU A 17 9.56 22.74 11.01
N PRO A 18 10.02 21.49 11.20
CA PRO A 18 9.43 20.31 10.59
C PRO A 18 7.93 20.15 10.85
N SER A 19 7.51 20.50 12.06
CA SER A 19 6.13 20.49 12.53
C SER A 19 5.24 21.43 11.71
N ASP A 20 5.69 22.65 11.43
CA ASP A 20 4.96 23.61 10.60
C ASP A 20 4.83 23.15 9.16
N ASN A 21 5.91 22.59 8.60
CA ASN A 21 5.88 22.02 7.26
C ASN A 21 4.88 20.87 7.17
N LEU A 22 4.91 19.95 8.16
CA LEU A 22 3.99 18.84 8.22
C LEU A 22 2.55 19.31 8.38
N ARG A 23 2.29 20.29 9.25
CA ARG A 23 0.97 20.91 9.44
C ARG A 23 0.42 21.47 8.13
N GLU A 24 1.22 22.25 7.41
CA GLU A 24 0.82 22.82 6.11
C GLU A 24 0.49 21.70 5.10
N ILE A 25 1.30 20.65 5.05
CA ILE A 25 1.08 19.52 4.15
C ILE A 25 -0.23 18.80 4.49
N LEU A 26 -0.42 18.40 5.75
CA LEU A 26 -1.60 17.64 6.18
C LEU A 26 -2.89 18.44 5.97
N GLN A 27 -2.89 19.73 6.27
CA GLN A 27 -4.04 20.60 6.03
C GLN A 27 -4.40 20.67 4.53
N ASN A 28 -3.42 20.83 3.65
CA ASN A 28 -3.69 20.92 2.20
C ASN A 28 -4.13 19.58 1.60
N VAL A 29 -3.63 18.46 2.12
CA VAL A 29 -4.06 17.11 1.71
C VAL A 29 -5.50 16.84 2.17
N ALA A 30 -5.85 17.23 3.39
CA ALA A 30 -7.17 16.97 3.99
C ALA A 30 -8.29 17.88 3.45
N ARG A 31 -7.97 19.05 2.89
CA ARG A 31 -8.98 19.97 2.34
C ARG A 31 -9.74 19.35 1.16
N LEU A 32 -11.07 19.29 1.26
CA LEU A 32 -11.94 18.79 0.18
C LEU A 32 -11.96 19.73 -1.04
N GLN A 33 -12.06 21.04 -0.81
CA GLN A 33 -12.14 22.07 -1.84
C GLN A 33 -11.02 23.11 -1.72
N GLY A 34 -10.80 23.89 -2.78
CA GLY A 34 -9.83 25.00 -2.80
C GLY A 34 -8.36 24.59 -3.01
N VAL A 35 -8.06 23.29 -3.12
CA VAL A 35 -6.71 22.78 -3.44
C VAL A 35 -6.78 21.83 -4.63
N SER A 36 -6.07 22.14 -5.71
CA SER A 36 -6.05 21.30 -6.92
C SER A 36 -5.33 19.97 -6.68
N ASN A 37 -5.70 18.94 -7.45
CA ASN A 37 -5.08 17.61 -7.35
C ASN A 37 -3.56 17.63 -7.57
N MET A 38 -3.08 18.48 -8.50
CA MET A 38 -1.64 18.68 -8.73
C MET A 38 -0.92 19.23 -7.50
N ARG A 39 -1.55 20.16 -6.76
CA ARG A 39 -0.99 20.68 -5.50
C ARG A 39 -1.00 19.61 -4.41
N LYS A 40 -2.11 18.88 -4.25
CA LYS A 40 -2.20 17.76 -3.28
C LYS A 40 -1.11 16.71 -3.52
N LEU A 41 -0.90 16.33 -4.78
CA LEU A 41 0.20 15.45 -5.19
C LEU A 41 1.57 16.03 -4.79
N GLY A 42 1.79 17.33 -5.03
CA GLY A 42 3.00 18.04 -4.60
C GLY A 42 3.23 17.96 -3.09
N HIS A 43 2.18 18.16 -2.29
CA HIS A 43 2.24 18.05 -0.84
C HIS A 43 2.55 16.62 -0.37
N LEU A 44 1.92 15.59 -0.94
CA LEU A 44 2.22 14.18 -0.63
C LEU A 44 3.66 13.78 -0.97
N ASN A 45 4.20 14.31 -2.07
CA ASN A 45 5.60 14.13 -2.43
C ASN A 45 6.54 14.85 -1.45
N ASN A 46 6.16 16.03 -0.96
CA ASN A 46 6.93 16.75 0.06
C ASN A 46 6.86 16.05 1.41
N PHE A 47 5.72 15.46 1.79
CA PHE A 47 5.59 14.63 2.98
C PHE A 47 6.58 13.46 2.96
N THR A 48 6.65 12.73 1.84
CA THR A 48 7.59 11.61 1.73
C THR A 48 9.04 12.05 1.84
N LYS A 49 9.40 13.21 1.26
CA LYS A 49 10.74 13.80 1.40
C LYS A 49 11.04 14.19 2.84
N LEU A 50 10.07 14.84 3.51
CA LEU A 50 10.20 15.26 4.91
C LEU A 50 10.46 14.07 5.84
N LEU A 51 9.71 12.97 5.67
CA LEU A 51 9.94 11.74 6.43
C LEU A 51 11.32 11.14 6.21
N CYS A 52 11.82 11.13 4.96
CA CYS A 52 13.16 10.63 4.65
C CYS A 52 14.27 11.49 5.29
N ASP A 53 14.10 12.81 5.32
CA ASP A 53 15.13 13.74 5.77
C ASP A 53 15.21 13.82 7.31
N ILE A 54 14.06 13.75 8.00
CA ILE A 54 13.95 14.08 9.43
C ILE A 54 13.79 12.83 10.30
N GLY A 55 13.30 11.74 9.70
CA GLY A 55 12.91 10.52 10.38
C GLY A 55 11.43 10.51 10.77
N HIS A 56 11.06 9.54 11.59
CA HIS A 56 9.66 9.18 11.82
C HIS A 56 9.15 9.53 13.23
N SER A 57 10.00 9.98 14.16
CA SER A 57 9.58 10.16 15.56
C SER A 57 8.52 11.26 15.73
N GLU A 58 7.48 10.97 16.52
CA GLU A 58 6.38 11.92 16.80
C GLU A 58 6.89 13.24 17.37
N GLU A 59 7.92 13.20 18.23
CA GLU A 59 8.57 14.40 18.78
C GLU A 59 9.14 15.33 17.70
N LYS A 60 9.79 14.77 16.68
CA LYS A 60 10.37 15.55 15.58
C LYS A 60 9.30 16.03 14.59
N LEU A 61 8.25 15.24 14.41
CA LEU A 61 7.14 15.57 13.52
C LEU A 61 6.18 16.56 14.18
N GLY A 62 6.10 16.60 15.51
CA GLY A 62 5.18 17.46 16.27
C GLY A 62 3.72 17.02 16.19
N PHE A 63 3.46 15.77 15.80
CA PHE A 63 2.12 15.19 15.65
C PHE A 63 2.13 13.70 16.00
N HIS A 64 1.00 13.22 16.52
CA HIS A 64 0.76 11.79 16.70
C HIS A 64 0.52 11.10 15.37
N TYR A 65 0.93 9.83 15.26
CA TYR A 65 0.76 9.07 14.03
C TYR A 65 -0.72 8.95 13.61
N GLU A 66 -1.65 8.85 14.56
CA GLU A 66 -3.09 8.77 14.29
C GLU A 66 -3.58 9.96 13.45
N ASP A 67 -3.19 11.19 13.79
CA ASP A 67 -3.60 12.39 13.06
C ASP A 67 -3.05 12.38 11.63
N ILE A 68 -1.78 11.98 11.49
CA ILE A 68 -1.11 11.84 10.19
C ILE A 68 -1.86 10.81 9.32
N ILE A 69 -2.19 9.65 9.89
CA ILE A 69 -2.90 8.56 9.20
C ILE A 69 -4.31 9.01 8.78
N ILE A 70 -5.04 9.73 9.65
CA ILE A 70 -6.37 10.27 9.36
C ILE A 70 -6.33 11.23 8.18
N CYS A 71 -5.30 12.08 8.08
CA CYS A 71 -5.14 12.98 6.93
C CYS A 71 -4.74 12.21 5.65
N LEU A 72 -3.81 11.26 5.75
CA LEU A 72 -3.34 10.49 4.59
C LEU A 72 -4.42 9.60 3.98
N ARG A 73 -5.29 8.98 4.80
CA ARG A 73 -6.37 8.13 4.29
C ARG A 73 -7.36 8.89 3.40
N LEU A 74 -7.53 10.21 3.60
CA LEU A 74 -8.37 11.05 2.74
C LEU A 74 -7.81 11.16 1.32
N ALA A 75 -6.48 11.05 1.14
CA ALA A 75 -5.88 11.03 -0.18
C ALA A 75 -6.29 9.78 -1.00
N LEU A 76 -6.59 8.65 -0.33
CA LEU A 76 -7.06 7.41 -0.96
C LEU A 76 -8.51 7.50 -1.45
N LEU A 77 -9.27 8.49 -0.96
CA LEU A 77 -10.64 8.77 -1.39
C LEU A 77 -10.69 9.81 -2.53
N ASN A 78 -9.56 10.36 -2.96
CA ASN A 78 -9.54 11.36 -4.01
C ASN A 78 -9.88 10.75 -5.38
N GLU A 79 -10.61 11.48 -6.23
CA GLU A 79 -10.97 11.04 -7.59
C GLU A 79 -9.75 10.88 -8.52
N ALA A 80 -8.68 11.65 -8.30
CA ALA A 80 -7.47 11.55 -9.09
C ALA A 80 -6.59 10.36 -8.66
N LYS A 81 -6.39 9.41 -9.57
CA LYS A 81 -5.54 8.22 -9.38
C LYS A 81 -4.10 8.57 -9.00
N GLU A 82 -3.58 9.70 -9.47
CA GLU A 82 -2.23 10.19 -9.15
C GLU A 82 -2.12 10.60 -7.67
N VAL A 83 -3.18 11.19 -7.11
CA VAL A 83 -3.24 11.57 -5.69
C VAL A 83 -3.36 10.32 -4.83
N ARG A 84 -4.21 9.36 -5.22
CA ARG A 84 -4.33 8.06 -4.53
C ARG A 84 -3.01 7.30 -4.52
N ALA A 85 -2.33 7.20 -5.67
CA ALA A 85 -1.01 6.57 -5.78
C ALA A 85 0.03 7.23 -4.86
N ALA A 86 0.04 8.57 -4.80
CA ALA A 86 0.93 9.30 -3.90
C ALA A 86 0.57 9.11 -2.42
N GLY A 87 -0.72 8.99 -2.08
CA GLY A 87 -1.19 8.64 -0.73
C GLY A 87 -0.74 7.26 -0.29
N LEU A 88 -0.90 6.24 -1.15
CA LEU A 88 -0.41 4.87 -0.91
C LEU A 88 1.10 4.84 -0.71
N ARG A 89 1.84 5.59 -1.54
CA ARG A 89 3.29 5.76 -1.38
C ARG A 89 3.61 6.43 -0.04
N ALA A 90 2.92 7.51 0.34
CA ALA A 90 3.14 8.19 1.60
C ALA A 90 2.92 7.27 2.81
N LEU A 91 1.82 6.50 2.82
CA LEU A 91 1.56 5.49 3.84
C LEU A 91 2.67 4.44 3.92
N ARG A 92 3.21 3.99 2.77
CA ARG A 92 4.31 3.02 2.75
C ARG A 92 5.58 3.54 3.42
N TYR A 93 5.87 4.83 3.27
CA TYR A 93 7.02 5.45 3.96
C TYR A 93 6.72 5.71 5.44
N LEU A 94 5.46 5.88 5.84
CA LEU A 94 5.11 6.05 7.24
C LEU A 94 5.23 4.74 8.04
N ILE A 95 4.80 3.61 7.47
CA ILE A 95 4.81 2.31 8.16
C ILE A 95 6.23 1.77 8.25
N GLN A 96 6.88 1.94 9.41
CA GLN A 96 8.23 1.43 9.67
C GLN A 96 8.28 0.27 10.66
N ASP A 97 7.31 0.20 11.57
CA ASP A 97 7.25 -0.79 12.64
C ASP A 97 5.83 -1.28 12.88
N SER A 98 5.72 -2.31 13.74
CA SER A 98 4.44 -2.93 14.07
C SER A 98 3.48 -2.00 14.82
N SER A 99 3.98 -1.00 15.56
CA SER A 99 3.13 -0.05 16.30
C SER A 99 2.38 0.87 15.34
N ILE A 100 3.09 1.44 14.35
CA ILE A 100 2.47 2.27 13.32
C ILE A 100 1.50 1.43 12.48
N LEU A 101 1.88 0.20 12.10
CA LEU A 101 0.99 -0.70 11.37
C LEU A 101 -0.31 -0.98 12.15
N GLN A 102 -0.24 -1.26 13.45
CA GLN A 102 -1.42 -1.45 14.30
C GLN A 102 -2.33 -0.21 14.32
N LYS A 103 -1.77 0.99 14.40
CA LYS A 103 -2.55 2.24 14.33
C LYS A 103 -3.27 2.39 12.99
N VAL A 104 -2.59 2.09 11.88
CA VAL A 104 -3.18 2.10 10.53
C VAL A 104 -4.37 1.12 10.43
N LEU A 105 -4.21 -0.09 10.97
CA LEU A 105 -5.27 -1.12 10.98
C LEU A 105 -6.42 -0.77 11.94
N LYS A 106 -6.12 -0.16 13.10
CA LYS A 106 -7.12 0.33 14.04
C LYS A 106 -8.04 1.38 13.40
N LEU A 107 -7.48 2.23 12.54
CA LEU A 107 -8.19 3.27 11.80
C LEU A 107 -8.87 2.77 10.51
N LYS A 108 -8.90 1.44 10.28
CA LYS A 108 -9.58 0.77 9.17
C LYS A 108 -9.14 1.22 7.78
N VAL A 109 -7.88 1.61 7.65
CA VAL A 109 -7.29 2.05 6.36
C VAL A 109 -7.13 0.86 5.39
N ASP A 110 -7.10 -0.37 5.91
CA ASP A 110 -7.03 -1.60 5.13
C ASP A 110 -8.17 -1.74 4.11
N TYR A 111 -9.39 -1.28 4.43
CA TYR A 111 -10.50 -1.28 3.46
C TYR A 111 -10.25 -0.34 2.26
N LEU A 112 -9.60 0.80 2.50
CA LEU A 112 -9.25 1.74 1.43
C LEU A 112 -8.11 1.19 0.57
N ILE A 113 -7.17 0.48 1.18
CA ILE A 113 -6.08 -0.20 0.46
C ILE A 113 -6.65 -1.32 -0.42
N ALA A 114 -7.55 -2.16 0.11
CA ALA A 114 -8.23 -3.20 -0.66
C ALA A 114 -8.99 -2.62 -1.87
N ARG A 115 -9.76 -1.53 -1.66
CA ARG A 115 -10.44 -0.81 -2.75
C ARG A 115 -9.47 -0.34 -3.85
N CYS A 116 -8.31 0.19 -3.47
CA CYS A 116 -7.28 0.64 -4.42
C CYS A 116 -6.64 -0.51 -5.21
N ILE A 117 -6.76 -1.77 -4.76
CA ILE A 117 -6.26 -2.96 -5.46
C ILE A 117 -7.32 -3.50 -6.43
N ASP A 118 -8.58 -3.55 -6.02
CA ASP A 118 -9.67 -4.17 -6.79
C ASP A 118 -10.13 -3.32 -7.98
N ILE A 119 -10.16 -1.99 -7.84
CA ILE A 119 -10.71 -1.11 -8.89
C ILE A 119 -9.74 -1.00 -10.07
N GLN A 120 -10.07 -1.63 -11.19
CA GLN A 120 -9.36 -1.49 -12.47
C GLN A 120 -9.96 -0.35 -13.32
N GLN A 121 -9.36 0.84 -13.24
CA GLN A 121 -9.79 2.06 -13.96
C GLN A 121 -8.60 2.80 -14.59
N SER A 122 -7.86 2.12 -15.48
CA SER A 122 -6.64 2.66 -16.12
C SER A 122 -5.65 3.27 -15.12
N ASN A 123 -5.51 2.62 -13.96
CA ASN A 123 -4.83 3.09 -12.76
C ASN A 123 -3.70 2.13 -12.33
N GLU A 124 -3.00 1.51 -13.28
CA GLU A 124 -1.92 0.54 -13.01
C GLU A 124 -0.86 1.06 -12.03
N VAL A 125 -0.51 2.35 -12.09
CA VAL A 125 0.46 2.98 -11.17
C VAL A 125 -0.06 3.02 -9.73
N GLU A 126 -1.35 3.32 -9.54
CA GLU A 126 -2.00 3.31 -8.23
C GLU A 126 -1.97 1.91 -7.62
N ARG A 127 -2.45 0.91 -8.39
CA ARG A 127 -2.46 -0.50 -8.00
C ARG A 127 -1.06 -0.99 -7.67
N THR A 128 -0.05 -0.59 -8.46
CA THR A 128 1.36 -0.88 -8.17
C THR A 128 1.82 -0.31 -6.82
N GLN A 129 1.43 0.92 -6.46
CA GLN A 129 1.76 1.47 -5.14
C GLN A 129 1.04 0.74 -4.01
N ALA A 130 -0.20 0.29 -4.23
CA ALA A 130 -0.96 -0.52 -3.27
C ALA A 130 -0.26 -1.86 -3.01
N LEU A 131 0.09 -2.61 -4.05
CA LEU A 131 0.80 -3.89 -3.90
C LEU A 131 2.16 -3.73 -3.21
N ARG A 132 2.89 -2.63 -3.48
CA ARG A 132 4.15 -2.31 -2.77
C ARG A 132 3.93 -1.96 -1.29
N LEU A 133 2.84 -1.26 -0.97
CA LEU A 133 2.45 -0.98 0.41
C LEU A 133 2.10 -2.28 1.14
N VAL A 134 1.33 -3.15 0.50
CA VAL A 134 0.96 -4.47 1.01
C VAL A 134 2.19 -5.32 1.33
N ARG A 135 3.15 -5.42 0.41
CA ARG A 135 4.41 -6.14 0.68
C ARG A 135 5.17 -5.55 1.87
N LYS A 136 5.21 -4.22 2.00
CA LYS A 136 5.81 -3.56 3.18
C LYS A 136 5.08 -3.94 4.48
N MET A 137 3.75 -4.06 4.47
CA MET A 137 2.97 -4.49 5.65
C MET A 137 3.35 -5.93 6.05
N ILE A 138 3.48 -6.84 5.09
CA ILE A 138 3.95 -8.22 5.32
C ILE A 138 5.34 -8.21 5.95
N THR A 139 6.28 -7.47 5.35
CA THR A 139 7.66 -7.36 5.87
C THR A 139 7.72 -6.79 7.28
N VAL A 140 6.83 -5.85 7.63
CA VAL A 140 6.80 -5.24 8.96
C VAL A 140 6.21 -6.19 9.99
N ASN A 141 5.03 -6.76 9.72
CA ASN A 141 4.44 -7.77 10.58
C ASN A 141 3.32 -8.56 9.86
N ALA A 142 3.65 -9.73 9.31
CA ALA A 142 2.70 -10.60 8.63
C ALA A 142 1.59 -11.18 9.54
N SER A 143 1.82 -11.28 10.86
CA SER A 143 0.82 -11.82 11.80
C SER A 143 -0.41 -10.90 11.94
N LEU A 144 -0.24 -9.61 11.67
CA LEU A 144 -1.31 -8.60 11.74
C LEU A 144 -2.03 -8.38 10.40
N PHE A 145 -1.71 -9.19 9.38
CA PHE A 145 -2.15 -8.91 8.02
C PHE A 145 -3.68 -9.02 7.89
N PRO A 146 -4.37 -7.98 7.37
CA PRO A 146 -5.83 -7.91 7.43
C PRO A 146 -6.52 -8.77 6.37
N SER A 147 -7.58 -9.47 6.76
CA SER A 147 -8.38 -10.30 5.84
C SER A 147 -8.99 -9.52 4.66
N SER A 148 -9.24 -8.21 4.81
CA SER A 148 -9.77 -7.35 3.73
C SER A 148 -8.83 -7.31 2.53
N VAL A 149 -7.54 -7.10 2.77
CA VAL A 149 -6.51 -7.08 1.73
C VAL A 149 -6.23 -8.50 1.23
N THR A 150 -6.24 -9.51 2.11
CA THR A 150 -6.11 -10.92 1.71
C THR A 150 -7.19 -11.31 0.70
N ASN A 151 -8.45 -10.98 0.98
CA ASN A 151 -9.58 -11.27 0.10
C ASN A 151 -9.45 -10.55 -1.26
N SER A 152 -9.04 -9.28 -1.25
CA SER A 152 -8.80 -8.49 -2.47
C SER A 152 -7.70 -9.12 -3.35
N LEU A 153 -6.56 -9.51 -2.77
CA LEU A 153 -5.49 -10.21 -3.51
C LEU A 153 -5.98 -11.54 -4.09
N ILE A 154 -6.73 -12.32 -3.30
CA ILE A 154 -7.28 -13.61 -3.73
C ILE A 154 -8.28 -13.45 -4.86
N ALA A 155 -9.16 -12.44 -4.79
CA ALA A 155 -10.12 -12.14 -5.84
C ALA A 155 -9.40 -11.82 -7.16
N VAL A 156 -8.42 -10.91 -7.13
CA VAL A 156 -7.59 -10.60 -8.32
C VAL A 156 -6.86 -11.84 -8.83
N GLY A 157 -6.36 -12.71 -7.93
CA GLY A 157 -5.67 -13.94 -8.28
C GLY A 157 -6.55 -15.03 -8.89
N ASN A 158 -7.83 -15.10 -8.54
CA ASN A 158 -8.78 -16.09 -9.06
C ASN A 158 -9.35 -15.68 -10.42
N ASP A 159 -9.90 -14.46 -10.50
CA ASP A 159 -10.71 -14.07 -11.66
C ASP A 159 -9.94 -13.21 -12.66
N GLY A 160 -8.82 -12.62 -12.24
CA GLY A 160 -8.07 -11.67 -13.06
C GLY A 160 -7.50 -12.25 -14.37
N LEU A 161 -7.31 -13.57 -14.49
CA LEU A 161 -6.89 -14.16 -15.76
C LEU A 161 -7.98 -14.04 -16.83
N GLN A 162 -9.24 -14.23 -16.44
CA GLN A 162 -10.40 -14.07 -17.33
C GLN A 162 -10.58 -12.61 -17.71
N GLU A 163 -10.37 -11.69 -16.76
CA GLU A 163 -10.46 -10.25 -16.96
C GLU A 163 -9.23 -9.63 -17.66
N ARG A 164 -8.23 -10.45 -18.01
CA ARG A 164 -6.95 -10.02 -18.59
C ARG A 164 -6.22 -8.99 -17.73
N ASP A 165 -6.35 -9.10 -16.41
CA ASP A 165 -5.68 -8.25 -15.44
C ASP A 165 -4.18 -8.56 -15.40
N ARG A 166 -3.36 -7.53 -15.63
CA ARG A 166 -1.90 -7.61 -15.63
C ARG A 166 -1.31 -7.80 -14.24
N MET A 167 -2.08 -7.57 -13.18
CA MET A 167 -1.63 -7.65 -11.78
C MET A 167 -1.76 -9.06 -11.17
N VAL A 168 -2.38 -10.02 -11.86
CA VAL A 168 -2.61 -11.39 -11.37
C VAL A 168 -1.34 -12.01 -10.79
N ARG A 169 -0.28 -12.10 -11.59
CA ARG A 169 0.99 -12.73 -11.17
C ARG A 169 1.62 -12.00 -9.97
N ALA A 170 1.50 -10.68 -9.92
CA ALA A 170 2.01 -9.90 -8.80
C ALA A 170 1.22 -10.18 -7.52
N CYS A 171 -0.10 -10.32 -7.61
CA CYS A 171 -0.96 -10.68 -6.48
C CYS A 171 -0.69 -12.11 -5.99
N ILE A 172 -0.59 -13.08 -6.90
CA ILE A 172 -0.25 -14.47 -6.55
C ILE A 172 1.10 -14.55 -5.85
N ALA A 173 2.13 -13.85 -6.34
CA ALA A 173 3.43 -13.80 -5.68
C ALA A 173 3.33 -13.27 -4.24
N ILE A 174 2.52 -12.24 -4.01
CA ILE A 174 2.29 -11.69 -2.66
C ILE A 174 1.52 -12.68 -1.77
N ILE A 175 0.54 -13.41 -2.32
CA ILE A 175 -0.17 -14.46 -1.58
C ILE A 175 0.81 -15.57 -1.15
N CYS A 176 1.72 -16.00 -2.04
CA CYS A 176 2.77 -16.94 -1.69
C CYS A 176 3.69 -16.40 -0.60
N GLU A 177 4.17 -15.15 -0.72
CA GLU A 177 5.00 -14.49 0.31
C GLU A 177 4.30 -14.44 1.68
N LEU A 178 3.00 -14.16 1.70
CA LEU A 178 2.19 -14.14 2.91
C LEU A 178 1.98 -15.55 3.47
N ALA A 179 1.72 -16.56 2.63
CA ALA A 179 1.47 -17.93 3.06
C ALA A 179 2.66 -18.52 3.83
N LEU A 180 3.89 -18.15 3.47
CA LEU A 180 5.10 -18.59 4.17
C LEU A 180 5.24 -18.00 5.59
N GLN A 181 4.61 -16.85 5.87
CA GLN A 181 4.74 -16.14 7.16
C GLN A 181 3.47 -16.20 8.01
N ASN A 182 2.31 -16.31 7.38
CA ASN A 182 1.00 -16.40 8.02
C ASN A 182 0.09 -17.31 7.17
N PRO A 183 0.30 -18.64 7.21
CA PRO A 183 -0.48 -19.58 6.41
C PRO A 183 -1.95 -19.60 6.83
N GLU A 184 -2.25 -19.38 8.11
CA GLU A 184 -3.62 -19.44 8.65
C GLU A 184 -4.55 -18.44 7.96
N VAL A 185 -4.15 -17.16 7.84
CA VAL A 185 -5.01 -16.15 7.19
C VAL A 185 -5.22 -16.44 5.71
N VAL A 186 -4.22 -17.03 5.04
CA VAL A 186 -4.30 -17.39 3.62
C VAL A 186 -5.21 -18.61 3.43
N ALA A 187 -5.05 -19.64 4.25
CA ALA A 187 -5.84 -20.86 4.19
C ALA A 187 -7.31 -20.59 4.50
N LEU A 188 -7.61 -19.82 5.57
CA LEU A 188 -8.98 -19.49 5.98
C LEU A 188 -9.76 -18.73 4.90
N ARG A 189 -9.06 -17.97 4.04
CA ARG A 189 -9.66 -17.22 2.93
C ARG A 189 -9.60 -17.95 1.58
N GLY A 190 -9.11 -19.19 1.57
CA GLY A 190 -9.04 -20.01 0.36
C GLY A 190 -7.87 -19.68 -0.57
N GLY A 191 -6.87 -18.92 -0.11
CA GLY A 191 -5.73 -18.51 -0.94
C GLY A 191 -4.83 -19.66 -1.37
N LEU A 192 -4.76 -20.76 -0.60
CA LEU A 192 -4.02 -21.96 -1.01
C LEU A 192 -4.66 -22.62 -2.25
N ASN A 193 -5.99 -22.65 -2.32
CA ASN A 193 -6.71 -23.12 -3.50
C ASN A 193 -6.44 -22.23 -4.71
N THR A 194 -6.38 -20.91 -4.50
CA THR A 194 -6.01 -19.94 -5.55
C THR A 194 -4.61 -20.18 -6.10
N ILE A 195 -3.62 -20.48 -5.24
CA ILE A 195 -2.27 -20.87 -5.67
C ILE A 195 -2.33 -22.15 -6.52
N LEU A 196 -2.99 -23.21 -6.02
CA LEU A 196 -3.09 -24.50 -6.71
C LEU A 196 -3.77 -24.40 -8.08
N LYS A 197 -4.84 -23.61 -8.20
CA LYS A 197 -5.49 -23.35 -9.51
C LYS A 197 -4.53 -22.65 -10.47
N ASN A 198 -3.81 -21.63 -10.00
CA ASN A 198 -2.85 -20.90 -10.82
C ASN A 198 -1.65 -21.75 -11.27
N VAL A 199 -1.29 -22.81 -10.53
CA VAL A 199 -0.28 -23.80 -10.96
C VAL A 199 -0.74 -24.52 -12.22
N ILE A 200 -2.02 -24.90 -12.33
CA ILE A 200 -2.55 -25.68 -13.45
C ILE A 200 -2.53 -24.83 -14.75
N ASP A 201 -2.91 -23.56 -14.65
CA ASP A 201 -3.02 -22.67 -15.81
C ASP A 201 -1.68 -22.03 -16.22
N CYS A 202 -0.64 -22.12 -15.39
CA CYS A 202 0.64 -21.45 -15.65
C CYS A 202 1.58 -22.27 -16.54
N GLN A 203 1.76 -21.80 -17.78
CA GLN A 203 2.69 -22.38 -18.76
C GLN A 203 4.18 -22.05 -18.51
N LEU A 204 4.48 -21.13 -17.60
CA LEU A 204 5.85 -20.68 -17.32
C LEU A 204 6.47 -21.54 -16.22
N SER A 205 7.38 -22.45 -16.59
CA SER A 205 7.97 -23.46 -15.69
C SER A 205 8.49 -22.89 -14.38
N ARG A 206 9.30 -21.82 -14.41
CA ARG A 206 9.87 -21.21 -13.19
C ARG A 206 8.82 -20.62 -12.25
N ILE A 207 7.73 -20.07 -12.80
CA ILE A 207 6.65 -19.52 -11.98
C ILE A 207 5.88 -20.68 -11.37
N ASN A 208 5.53 -21.67 -12.19
CA ASN A 208 4.84 -22.88 -11.76
C ASN A 208 5.59 -23.57 -10.60
N GLU A 209 6.91 -23.75 -10.74
CA GLU A 209 7.80 -24.29 -9.72
C GLU A 209 7.78 -23.45 -8.42
N ALA A 210 7.83 -22.12 -8.51
CA ALA A 210 7.76 -21.26 -7.32
C ALA A 210 6.39 -21.36 -6.60
N LEU A 211 5.30 -21.49 -7.35
CA LEU A 211 3.95 -21.66 -6.79
C LEU A 211 3.83 -23.00 -6.05
N ILE A 212 4.21 -24.11 -6.70
CA ILE A 212 4.11 -25.44 -6.07
C ILE A 212 5.06 -25.58 -4.89
N THR A 213 6.25 -24.97 -4.94
CA THR A 213 7.22 -24.95 -3.83
C THR A 213 6.61 -24.34 -2.57
N THR A 214 5.76 -23.33 -2.70
CA THR A 214 5.05 -22.75 -1.55
C THR A 214 4.17 -23.78 -0.87
N ILE A 215 3.40 -24.56 -1.63
CA ILE A 215 2.52 -25.61 -1.09
C ILE A 215 3.32 -26.73 -0.45
N LEU A 216 4.37 -27.20 -1.12
CA LEU A 216 5.25 -28.25 -0.61
C LEU A 216 5.96 -27.81 0.68
N HIS A 217 6.35 -26.54 0.78
CA HIS A 217 6.95 -25.98 1.99
C HIS A 217 5.98 -26.05 3.19
N LEU A 218 4.71 -25.69 2.98
CA LEU A 218 3.70 -25.76 4.05
C LEU A 218 3.46 -27.20 4.52
N LEU A 219 3.44 -28.18 3.60
CA LEU A 219 3.27 -29.59 3.94
C LEU A 219 4.49 -30.21 4.66
N ASN A 220 5.67 -29.57 4.57
CA ASN A 220 6.91 -30.12 5.09
C ASN A 220 7.03 -30.03 6.62
N HIS A 221 6.33 -29.10 7.28
CA HIS A 221 6.42 -28.90 8.73
C HIS A 221 5.05 -29.09 9.41
N PRO A 222 4.91 -29.89 10.49
CA PRO A 222 3.61 -30.20 11.09
C PRO A 222 2.82 -29.00 11.69
N LYS A 223 3.44 -27.83 11.77
CA LYS A 223 2.83 -26.60 12.33
C LYS A 223 2.23 -25.70 11.25
N THR A 224 2.47 -26.02 9.98
CA THR A 224 1.99 -25.31 8.79
C THR A 224 1.08 -26.23 8.01
#